data_AF-A0AAU3BZQ9-F1
#
_entry.id   AF-A0AAU3BZQ9-F1
#
_cell.length_a   1.000
_cell.length_b   1.000
_cell.length_c   1.000
_cell.angle_alpha   90.00
_cell.angle_beta   90.00
_cell.angle_gamma   90.00
#
_symmetry.space_group_name_H-M   'P 1'
#
loop_
_entity.id
_entity.type
_entity.pdbx_description
1 polymer ?
#
loop_
_entity_poly.entity_id
_entity_poly.type
_entity_poly.pdbx_seq_one_letter_code
_entity_poly.pdbx_strand_id
1 'polypeptide(L)' 'MALEFLGSSNTSQGGGCPSFYRDTETGDVVVQGVALTDPEKRGQLLQLKDGEDAVVVPAILFEFHAGKVTGV' A
#
# COMPACT_ATOMS: atom_id res chain seq x y z
N MET A 1 -5.93 8.83 15.88
CA MET A 1 -5.45 7.99 14.77
C MET A 1 -4.46 6.98 15.30
N ALA A 2 -4.89 5.72 15.37
CA ALA A 2 -4.03 4.58 15.69
C ALA A 2 -4.03 3.63 14.48
N LEU A 3 -2.84 3.18 14.09
CA LEU A 3 -2.64 2.28 12.95
C LEU A 3 -2.28 0.90 13.48
N GLU A 4 -3.09 -0.11 13.13
CA GLU A 4 -2.81 -1.52 13.40
C GLU A 4 -2.03 -2.14 12.24
N PHE A 5 -0.91 -2.80 12.52
CA PHE A 5 -0.12 -3.47 11.49
C PHE A 5 -0.78 -4.76 11.01
N LEU A 6 -1.05 -4.86 9.70
CA LEU A 6 -1.67 -6.04 9.08
C LEU A 6 -0.63 -7.01 8.52
N GLY A 7 0.48 -6.48 8.01
CA GLY A 7 1.54 -7.27 7.40
C GLY A 7 2.45 -6.45 6.50
N SER A 8 3.60 -7.04 6.17
CA SER A 8 4.57 -6.52 5.22
C SER A 8 5.16 -7.67 4.43
N SER A 9 5.66 -7.40 3.22
CA SER A 9 6.43 -8.43 2.53
C SER A 9 7.80 -8.59 3.19
N ASN A 10 8.37 -9.79 3.17
CA ASN A 10 9.79 -10.02 3.44
C ASN A 10 10.54 -10.53 2.19
N THR A 11 9.93 -10.41 1.00
CA THR A 11 10.50 -10.89 -0.26
C THR A 11 11.55 -9.98 -0.88
N SER A 12 11.87 -8.85 -0.25
CA SER A 12 12.83 -7.90 -0.83
C SER A 12 14.27 -8.25 -0.46
N GLN A 13 15.03 -8.75 -1.44
CA GLN A 13 16.50 -8.71 -1.42
C GLN A 13 17.05 -7.27 -1.58
N GLY A 14 16.24 -6.21 -1.50
CA GLY A 14 16.65 -4.86 -1.89
C GLY A 14 16.03 -3.68 -1.13
N GLY A 15 15.40 -3.90 0.04
CA GLY A 15 14.96 -2.82 0.95
C GLY A 15 13.85 -1.92 0.40
N GLY A 16 12.59 -2.23 0.75
CA GLY A 16 11.44 -1.39 0.38
C GLY A 16 10.12 -2.13 0.33
N CYS A 17 9.93 -3.15 1.18
CA CYS A 17 8.70 -3.92 1.20
C CYS A 17 7.52 -3.03 1.63
N PRO A 18 6.45 -2.93 0.83
CA PRO A 18 5.28 -2.22 1.28
C PRO A 18 4.66 -2.92 2.49
N SER A 19 4.08 -2.12 3.36
CA SER A 19 3.43 -2.52 4.60
C SER A 19 1.99 -2.02 4.60
N PHE A 20 1.08 -2.86 5.09
CA PHE A 20 -0.33 -2.53 5.24
C PHE A 20 -0.65 -2.29 6.69
N TYR A 21 -1.47 -1.28 6.92
CA TYR A 21 -2.02 -0.96 8.22
C TYR A 21 -3.53 -0.81 8.09
N ARG A 22 -4.25 -1.03 9.20
CA ARG A 22 -5.65 -0.67 9.35
C ARG A 22 -5.73 0.58 10.21
N ASP A 23 -6.42 1.61 9.74
CA ASP A 23 -6.87 2.69 10.60
C ASP A 23 -7.93 2.11 11.55
N THR A 24 -7.66 2.12 12.85
CA THR A 24 -8.56 1.51 13.84
C THR A 24 -9.85 2.31 14.05
N GLU A 25 -9.88 3.58 13.61
CA GLU A 25 -11.05 4.45 13.75
C GLU A 25 -11.99 4.33 12.55
N THR A 26 -11.43 4.27 11.33
CA THR A 26 -12.25 4.20 10.10
C THR A 26 -12.39 2.78 9.54
N GLY A 27 -11.45 1.89 9.87
CA GLY A 27 -11.34 0.57 9.27
C GLY A 27 -10.62 0.54 7.92
N ASP A 28 -10.20 1.70 7.40
CA ASP A 28 -9.54 1.83 6.10
C ASP A 28 -8.14 1.21 6.10
N VAL A 29 -7.67 0.82 4.93
CA VAL A 29 -6.32 0.26 4.75
C VAL A 29 -5.37 1.36 4.30
N VAL A 30 -4.29 1.55 5.06
CA VAL A 30 -3.20 2.46 4.77
C VAL A 30 -2.01 1.68 4.24
N VAL A 31 -1.45 2.12 3.12
CA VAL A 31 -0.29 1.48 2.49
C VAL A 31 0.94 2.38 2.64
N GLN A 32 1.98 1.85 3.28
CA GLN A 32 3.30 2.47 3.31
C GLN A 32 4.20 1.74 2.32
N GLY A 33 4.89 2.46 1.43
CA GLY A 33 5.84 1.84 0.50
C GLY A 33 6.57 2.85 -0.37
N VAL A 34 7.21 2.36 -1.42
CA VAL A 34 7.94 3.20 -2.39
C VAL A 34 6.95 3.93 -3.29
N ALA A 35 7.07 5.26 -3.35
CA ALA A 35 6.25 6.08 -4.23
C ALA A 35 6.56 5.79 -5.71
N LEU A 36 5.53 5.76 -6.56
CA LEU A 36 5.68 5.73 -8.01
C LEU A 36 6.10 7.12 -8.48
N THR A 37 7.39 7.35 -8.73
CA THR A 37 7.91 8.69 -9.10
C THR A 37 8.04 8.91 -10.62
N ASP A 38 7.88 7.86 -11.42
CA ASP A 38 7.96 7.91 -12.88
C ASP A 38 6.81 8.76 -13.46
N PRO A 39 7.10 9.90 -14.12
CA PRO A 39 6.07 10.84 -14.56
C PRO A 39 5.20 10.26 -15.69
N GLU A 40 5.75 9.42 -16.56
CA GLU A 40 4.99 8.80 -17.64
C GLU A 40 3.96 7.80 -17.09
N LYS A 41 4.36 7.01 -16.08
CA LYS A 41 3.44 6.07 -15.41
C LYS A 41 2.43 6.79 -14.54
N ARG A 42 2.82 7.84 -13.82
CA ARG A 42 1.88 8.66 -13.03
C ARG A 42 0.84 9.33 -13.92
N GLY A 43 1.22 9.77 -15.13
CA GLY A 43 0.31 10.33 -16.12
C GLY A 43 -0.76 9.35 -16.65
N GLN A 44 -0.58 8.04 -16.43
CA GLN A 44 -1.56 7.01 -16.80
C GLN A 44 -2.63 6.78 -15.71
N LEU A 45 -2.43 7.30 -14.50
CA LEU A 45 -3.43 7.21 -13.43
C LEU A 45 -4.62 8.14 -13.76
N LEU A 46 -5.75 7.92 -13.09
CA LEU A 46 -7.01 8.66 -13.31
C LEU A 46 -6.99 10.12 -12.82
N GLN A 47 -5.84 10.78 -12.89
CA GLN A 47 -5.51 12.11 -12.36
C GLN A 47 -5.40 12.13 -10.83
N LEU A 48 -4.16 12.09 -10.32
CA LEU A 48 -3.88 12.29 -8.90
C LEU A 48 -4.24 13.72 -8.50
N LYS A 49 -5.11 13.86 -7.49
CA LYS A 49 -5.50 15.14 -6.88
C LYS A 49 -4.51 15.58 -5.81
N ASP A 50 -4.67 16.82 -5.36
CA ASP A 50 -3.93 17.33 -4.21
C ASP A 50 -4.17 16.44 -2.98
N GLY A 51 -3.08 15.94 -2.40
CA GLY A 51 -3.10 15.03 -1.26
C GLY A 51 -3.16 13.54 -1.61
N GLU A 52 -3.31 13.17 -2.90
CA GLU A 52 -3.22 11.78 -3.35
C GLU A 52 -1.78 11.44 -3.76
N ASP A 53 -1.38 10.19 -3.52
CA ASP A 53 -0.14 9.65 -4.05
C ASP A 53 -0.29 8.17 -4.43
N ALA A 54 0.64 7.67 -5.23
CA ALA A 54 0.65 6.30 -5.70
C ALA A 54 1.86 5.55 -5.12
N VAL A 55 1.60 4.44 -4.43
CA VAL A 55 2.61 3.54 -3.89
C VAL A 55 2.68 2.28 -4.73
N VAL A 56 3.88 1.83 -5.05
CA VAL A 56 4.09 0.57 -5.77
C VAL A 56 3.96 -0.60 -4.80
N VAL A 57 2.97 -1.47 -5.06
CA VAL A 57 2.71 -2.66 -4.26
C VAL A 57 2.84 -3.91 -5.13
N PRO A 58 3.75 -4.85 -4.82
CA PRO A 58 3.83 -6.14 -5.51
C PRO A 58 2.52 -6.92 -5.37
N ALA A 59 1.97 -7.41 -6.48
CA ALA A 59 0.67 -8.10 -6.50
C ALA A 59 0.59 -9.28 -5.50
N ILE A 60 1.69 -10.02 -5.32
CA ILE A 60 1.82 -11.16 -4.40
C ILE A 60 1.45 -10.81 -2.94
N LEU A 61 1.58 -9.55 -2.54
CA LEU A 61 1.21 -9.12 -1.20
C LEU A 61 -0.30 -9.16 -0.96
N PHE A 62 -1.09 -8.84 -1.98
CA PHE A 62 -2.54 -8.97 -1.89
C PHE A 62 -2.95 -10.43 -1.75
N GLU A 63 -2.22 -11.38 -2.32
CA GLU A 63 -2.47 -12.80 -2.13
C GLU A 63 -2.15 -13.26 -0.70
N PHE A 64 -0.99 -12.88 -0.17
CA PHE A 64 -0.59 -13.28 1.19
C PHE A 64 -1.40 -12.64 2.30
N HIS A 65 -1.97 -11.46 2.06
CA HIS A 65 -2.65 -10.68 3.09
C HIS A 65 -4.11 -10.40 2.75
N ALA A 66 -4.68 -11.06 1.72
CA ALA A 66 -6.05 -10.88 1.26
C ALA A 66 -7.04 -10.81 2.44
N GLY A 67 -7.13 -11.87 3.26
CA GLY A 67 -8.07 -11.92 4.38
C GLY A 67 -7.86 -10.83 5.43
N LYS A 68 -6.61 -10.44 5.68
CA LYS A 68 -6.29 -9.37 6.65
C LYS A 68 -6.63 -7.98 6.13
N VAL A 69 -6.51 -7.76 4.82
CA VAL A 69 -6.84 -6.50 4.15
C VAL A 69 -8.35 -6.38 3.99
N THR A 70 -9.04 -7.43 3.53
CA THR A 70 -10.49 -7.43 3.28
C THR A 70 -11.35 -7.61 4.53
N GLY A 71 -10.75 -7.99 5.67
CA GLY A 71 -11.48 -8.18 6.94
C GLY A 71 -12.42 -9.39 6.93
N VAL A 72 -12.17 -10.37 6.06
CA VAL A 72 -12.89 -11.66 5.96
C VAL A 72 -11.96 -12.82 6.26
#